data_AF-L0J464-F1
#
_entry.id   AF-L0J464-F1
#
_cell.length_a   1.000
_cell.length_b   1.000
_cell.length_c   1.000
_cell.angle_alpha   90.00
_cell.angle_beta   90.00
_cell.angle_gamma   90.00
#
_symmetry.space_group_name_H-M   'P 1'
#
loop_
_entity.id
_entity.type
_entity.pdbx_description
1 polymer ?
#
loop_
_entity_poly.entity_id
_entity_poly.type
_entity_poly.pdbx_seq_one_letter_code
_entity_poly.pdbx_strand_id
1 'polypeptide(L)'
;MAAKVTVRYFAAARAAAGFDDEIIGVAPGTTVGALVQNLGERSAELANVLSRCSYLCDGIAVRDLGLTLSDAQTVDVLPPFAGG
;
A
#
# COMPACT_ATOMS: atom_id res chain seq x y z
N MET A 1 9.64 16.25 -9.88
CA MET A 1 8.47 15.50 -10.38
C MET A 1 8.12 14.46 -9.34
N ALA A 2 6.87 14.38 -8.92
CA ALA A 2 6.40 13.29 -8.05
C ALA A 2 6.22 12.01 -8.88
N ALA A 3 6.61 10.87 -8.33
CA ALA A 3 6.31 9.56 -8.91
C ALA A 3 4.85 9.21 -8.63
N LYS A 4 4.15 8.64 -9.61
CA LYS A 4 2.77 8.17 -9.43
C LYS A 4 2.78 6.68 -9.15
N VAL A 5 2.24 6.29 -8.01
CA VAL A 5 2.13 4.88 -7.60
C VAL A 5 0.65 4.54 -7.45
N THR A 6 0.24 3.45 -8.08
CA THR A 6 -1.13 2.95 -7.98
C THR A 6 -1.21 2.00 -6.79
N VAL A 7 -2.02 2.31 -5.79
CA VAL A 7 -2.23 1.45 -4.62
C VAL A 7 -3.57 0.74 -4.78
N ARG A 8 -3.56 -0.59 -4.74
CA ARG A 8 -4.76 -1.43 -4.90
C ARG A 8 -5.06 -2.13 -3.59
N TYR A 9 -6.27 -1.99 -3.09
CA TYR A 9 -6.69 -2.53 -1.81
C TYR A 9 -7.58 -3.75 -2.00
N PHE A 10 -7.28 -4.82 -1.26
CA PHE A 10 -8.05 -6.06 -1.33
C PHE A 10 -8.71 -6.37 0.01
N ALA A 11 -9.85 -7.07 -0.04
CA ALA A 11 -10.58 -7.58 1.12
C ALA A 11 -10.76 -6.54 2.26
N ALA A 12 -10.23 -6.81 3.45
CA ALA A 12 -10.33 -5.93 4.61
C ALA A 12 -9.64 -4.57 4.40
N ALA A 13 -8.56 -4.50 3.60
CA ALA A 13 -7.90 -3.24 3.29
C ALA A 13 -8.78 -2.36 2.41
N ARG A 14 -9.53 -2.95 1.47
CA ARG A 14 -10.53 -2.21 0.67
C ARG A 14 -11.64 -1.66 1.54
N ALA A 15 -12.13 -2.44 2.50
CA ALA A 15 -13.17 -1.99 3.43
C ALA A 15 -12.68 -0.82 4.30
N ALA A 16 -11.42 -0.88 4.76
CA ALA A 16 -10.80 0.18 5.56
C ALA A 16 -10.43 1.43 4.75
N ALA A 17 -10.00 1.27 3.50
CA ALA A 17 -9.67 2.38 2.61
C ALA A 17 -10.92 3.05 2.02
N GLY A 18 -11.96 2.26 1.72
CA GLY A 18 -13.21 2.72 1.13
C GLY A 18 -13.24 2.73 -0.41
N PHE A 19 -12.13 2.38 -1.06
CA PHE A 19 -11.99 2.34 -2.52
C PHE A 19 -11.12 1.15 -2.95
N ASP A 20 -11.32 0.69 -4.19
CA ASP A 20 -10.61 -0.45 -4.79
C ASP A 20 -9.14 -0.11 -5.08
N ASP A 21 -8.90 1.07 -5.64
CA ASP A 21 -7.57 1.55 -5.98
C ASP A 21 -7.51 3.08 -5.94
N GLU A 22 -6.33 3.63 -5.66
CA GLU A 22 -6.04 5.06 -5.76
C GLU A 22 -4.65 5.29 -6.34
N ILE A 23 -4.44 6.44 -6.98
CA ILE A 23 -3.12 6.86 -7.46
C ILE A 23 -2.55 7.88 -6.49
N ILE A 24 -1.43 7.53 -5.85
CA ILE A 24 -0.73 8.41 -4.91
C ILE A 24 0.51 9.01 -5.59
N GLY A 25 0.61 10.33 -5.52
CA GLY A 25 1.83 11.05 -5.87
C GLY A 25 2.82 11.00 -4.70
N VAL A 26 3.92 10.29 -4.87
CA VAL A 26 5.00 10.19 -3.89
C VAL A 26 6.25 10.93 -4.36
N ALA A 27 7.11 11.33 -3.42
CA ALA A 27 8.40 11.87 -3.78
C ALA A 27 9.26 10.76 -4.43
N PRO A 28 10.13 11.10 -5.39
CA PRO A 28 11.08 10.13 -5.93
C PRO A 28 11.97 9.61 -4.80
N GLY A 29 12.13 8.29 -4.72
CA GLY A 29 12.86 7.63 -3.62
C GLY A 29 12.04 7.37 -2.36
N THR A 30 10.74 7.70 -2.36
CA THR A 30 9.82 7.22 -1.31
C THR A 30 9.79 5.69 -1.31
N THR A 31 9.84 5.09 -0.14
CA THR A 31 9.79 3.63 0.00
C THR A 31 8.37 3.13 0.21
N VAL A 32 8.15 1.83 -0.01
CA VAL A 32 6.87 1.17 0.28
C VAL A 32 6.46 1.41 1.73
N GLY A 33 7.39 1.27 2.68
CA GLY A 33 7.12 1.54 4.09
C GLY A 33 6.69 2.98 4.38
N ALA A 34 7.33 3.96 3.75
CA ALA A 34 6.94 5.37 3.90
C ALA A 34 5.54 5.65 3.33
N LEU A 35 5.22 5.07 2.17
CA LEU A 35 3.88 5.15 1.57
C LEU A 35 2.81 4.53 2.50
N VAL A 36 3.08 3.32 3.00
CA VAL A 36 2.17 2.61 3.92
C VAL A 36 1.96 3.37 5.22
N GLN A 37 3.02 3.94 5.79
CA GLN A 37 2.88 4.78 6.99
C GLN A 37 2.03 6.01 6.72
N ASN A 38 2.25 6.69 5.59
CA ASN A 38 1.44 7.86 5.22
C ASN A 38 -0.04 7.51 5.02
N LEU A 39 -0.33 6.33 4.47
CA LEU A 39 -1.69 5.79 4.37
C LEU A 39 -2.29 5.51 5.75
N GLY A 40 -1.52 4.88 6.64
CA GLY A 40 -1.95 4.60 8.01
C GLY A 40 -2.25 5.85 8.84
N GLU A 41 -1.54 6.96 8.59
CA GLU A 41 -1.81 8.25 9.25
C GLU A 41 -3.19 8.83 8.88
N ARG A 42 -3.81 8.39 7.78
CA ARG A 42 -5.14 8.86 7.37
C ARG A 42 -6.27 8.26 8.22
N SER A 43 -6.11 6.99 8.61
CA SER A 43 -7.15 6.22 9.32
C SER A 43 -6.54 5.16 10.24
N ALA A 44 -6.94 5.16 11.51
CA ALA A 44 -6.49 4.18 12.50
C ALA A 44 -6.85 2.72 12.12
N GLU A 45 -8.03 2.49 11.52
CA GLU A 45 -8.42 1.17 11.01
C GLU A 45 -7.49 0.71 9.89
N LEU A 46 -7.17 1.60 8.94
CA LEU A 46 -6.27 1.30 7.83
C LEU A 46 -4.86 1.01 8.36
N ALA A 47 -4.34 1.78 9.31
CA ALA A 47 -3.05 1.52 9.95
C ALA A 47 -2.99 0.13 10.59
N ASN A 48 -4.06 -0.26 11.30
CA ASN A 48 -4.14 -1.57 11.94
C ASN A 48 -4.15 -2.70 10.90
N VAL A 49 -4.90 -2.55 9.81
CA VAL A 49 -4.93 -3.51 8.71
C VAL A 49 -3.55 -3.59 8.02
N LEU A 50 -2.98 -2.45 7.65
CA LEU A 50 -1.67 -2.33 6.98
C LEU A 50 -0.53 -2.98 7.80
N SER A 51 -0.58 -2.93 9.13
CA SER A 51 0.43 -3.57 9.98
C SER A 51 0.51 -5.09 9.82
N ARG A 52 -0.56 -5.72 9.31
CA ARG A 52 -0.72 -7.18 9.15
C ARG A 52 -0.74 -7.60 7.69
N CYS A 53 -0.90 -6.64 6.77
CA CYS A 53 -0.95 -6.86 5.33
C CYS A 53 0.41 -7.25 4.75
N SER A 54 0.34 -8.00 3.66
CA SER A 54 1.43 -8.19 2.71
C SER A 54 1.29 -7.21 1.55
N TYR A 55 2.42 -6.82 0.98
CA TYR A 55 2.47 -5.89 -0.14
C TYR A 55 3.04 -6.60 -1.36
N LEU A 56 2.46 -6.38 -2.53
CA LEU A 56 3.07 -6.74 -3.81
C LEU A 56 3.39 -5.46 -4.56
N CYS A 57 4.54 -5.40 -5.22
CA CYS A 57 4.91 -4.32 -6.12
C CYS A 57 5.05 -4.91 -7.51
N ASP A 58 4.20 -4.47 -8.45
CA ASP A 58 4.11 -5.00 -9.82
C ASP A 58 3.97 -6.53 -9.85
N GLY A 59 3.20 -7.09 -8.91
CA GLY A 59 3.00 -8.53 -8.74
C GLY A 59 4.12 -9.27 -8.00
N ILE A 60 5.17 -8.58 -7.54
CA ILE A 60 6.28 -9.16 -6.78
C ILE A 60 6.10 -8.90 -5.30
N ALA A 61 6.15 -9.95 -4.47
CA ALA A 61 5.95 -9.81 -3.02
C ALA A 61 7.06 -8.94 -2.41
N VAL A 62 6.68 -7.78 -1.87
CA VAL A 62 7.57 -6.86 -1.16
C VAL A 62 7.72 -7.35 0.26
N ARG A 63 8.88 -7.95 0.53
CA ARG A 63 9.28 -8.35 1.89
C ARG A 63 10.05 -7.24 2.60
N ASP A 64 10.70 -6.39 1.82
CA ASP A 64 11.50 -5.27 2.31
C ASP A 64 10.75 -3.95 2.09
N LEU A 65 10.32 -3.32 3.18
CA LEU A 65 9.63 -2.02 3.14
C LEU A 65 10.58 -0.85 2.83
N GLY A 66 11.89 -1.09 2.77
CA GLY A 66 12.89 -0.13 2.29
C GLY A 66 12.97 -0.05 0.77
N LEU A 67 12.22 -0.90 0.04
CA LEU A 67 12.13 -0.86 -1.41
C LEU A 67 11.61 0.50 -1.87
N THR A 68 12.40 1.19 -2.68
CA THR A 68 12.07 2.48 -3.28
C THR A 68 11.06 2.31 -4.40
N LEU A 69 9.99 3.08 -4.33
CA LEU A 69 8.98 3.15 -5.37
C LEU A 69 9.45 4.05 -6.51
N SER A 70 9.17 3.58 -7.72
CA SER A 70 9.42 4.25 -9.00
C SER A 70 8.11 4.76 -9.57
N ASP A 71 8.18 5.58 -10.62
CA ASP A 71 6.98 6.07 -11.27
C ASP A 71 6.25 4.94 -12.02
N ALA A 72 4.92 5.05 -12.08
CA ALA A 72 4.03 4.09 -12.71
C ALA A 72 4.04 2.68 -12.10
N GLN A 73 4.53 2.53 -10.87
CA GLN A 73 4.46 1.25 -10.16
C GLN A 73 3.09 0.99 -9.55
N THR A 74 2.75 -0.29 -9.43
CA THR A 74 1.52 -0.74 -8.76
C THR A 74 1.86 -1.45 -7.46
N VAL A 75 1.19 -1.08 -6.37
CA VAL A 75 1.32 -1.69 -5.05
C VAL A 75 -0.02 -2.33 -4.65
N ASP A 76 -0.07 -3.66 -4.58
CA ASP A 76 -1.24 -4.38 -4.08
C ASP A 76 -1.11 -4.62 -2.57
N VAL A 77 -2.11 -4.17 -1.81
CA VAL A 77 -2.24 -4.38 -0.37
C VAL A 77 -3.14 -5.59 -0.13
N LEU A 78 -2.53 -6.69 0.28
CA LEU A 78 -3.20 -7.95 0.58
C LEU A 78 -3.26 -8.17 2.10
N PRO A 79 -4.43 -8.02 2.73
CA PRO A 79 -4.62 -8.47 4.09
C PRO A 79 -4.39 -9.97 4.21
N PRO A 80 -3.94 -10.45 5.37
CA PRO A 80 -3.98 -11.88 5.65
C PRO A 80 -5.44 -12.32 5.54
N PHE A 81 -5.68 -13.48 4.93
CA PHE A 81 -7.01 -14.06 4.84
C PHE A 81 -7.59 -14.15 6.25
N ALA A 82 -8.55 -13.27 6.57
CA ALA A 82 -9.43 -13.44 7.71
C ALA A 82 -10.49 -14.48 7.33
N GLY A 83 -10.04 -15.71 7.06
CA GLY A 83 -10.92 -16.86 6.91
C GLY A 83 -11.44 -17.23 8.30
N GLY A 84 -12.63 -16.75 8.61
CA GLY A 84 -13.48 -17.26 9.68
C GLY A 84 -14.48 -18.26 9.12
#